data_AF-A0A1B1TCQ2-F1
#
_entry.id   AF-A0A1B1TCQ2-F1
#
_cell.length_a   1.000
_cell.length_b   1.000
_cell.length_c   1.000
_cell.angle_alpha   90.00
_cell.angle_beta   90.00
_cell.angle_gamma   90.00
#
_symmetry.space_group_name_H-M   'P 1'
#
loop_
_entity.id
_entity.type
_entity.pdbx_description
1 polymer ?
#
loop_
_entity_poly.entity_id
_entity_poly.type
_entity_poly.pdbx_seq_one_letter_code
_entity_poly.pdbx_strand_id
1 'polypeptide(L)'
;MHSGTVSAARESALYGLPSIAVSLATYEHSNFEYSVKGAIKIMQSCLDFLPKVPSDFLRKNGSKSVVELNPNLESIRNNFALGNIFLNLNAPVKWNGDYNTVSLGSRWYRNAIKSHDLDDGSMAFEVGAAEIVEEEIPGTDCFSVNSAEYAISPISSWPVNHPLGITRDVLDAATKSDENGLPRWLS
;
A
#
# COMPACT_ATOMS: atom_id res chain seq x y z
N MET A 1 -2.07 -9.86 0.03
CA MET A 1 -3.33 -9.67 -0.76
C MET A 1 -4.61 -9.87 0.06
N HIS A 2 -4.56 -10.23 1.35
CA HIS A 2 -5.76 -10.56 2.14
C HIS A 2 -6.31 -9.40 3.02
N SER A 3 -5.78 -8.18 2.86
CA SER A 3 -6.24 -7.02 3.62
C SER A 3 -7.44 -6.37 2.95
N GLY A 4 -8.58 -6.30 3.63
CA GLY A 4 -9.77 -5.62 3.14
C GLY A 4 -9.55 -4.13 2.86
N THR A 5 -8.74 -3.46 3.68
CA THR A 5 -8.37 -2.04 3.51
C THR A 5 -7.60 -1.81 2.22
N VAL A 6 -6.58 -2.64 1.95
CA VAL A 6 -5.78 -2.56 0.73
C VAL A 6 -6.63 -2.92 -0.49
N SER A 7 -7.49 -3.94 -0.37
CA SER A 7 -8.41 -4.31 -1.44
C SER A 7 -9.35 -3.17 -1.79
N ALA A 8 -9.96 -2.47 -0.82
CA ALA A 8 -10.85 -1.34 -1.09
C ALA A 8 -10.15 -0.19 -1.85
N ALA A 9 -8.93 0.19 -1.41
CA ALA A 9 -8.16 1.21 -2.11
C ALA A 9 -7.78 0.75 -3.53
N ARG A 10 -7.34 -0.51 -3.68
CA ARG A 10 -7.01 -1.09 -4.97
C ARG A 10 -8.22 -1.10 -5.90
N GLU A 11 -9.38 -1.55 -5.45
CA GLU A 11 -10.62 -1.55 -6.24
C GLU A 11 -10.97 -0.14 -6.72
N SER A 12 -10.91 0.87 -5.86
CA SER A 12 -11.09 2.28 -6.27
C SER A 12 -10.10 2.67 -7.38
N ALA A 13 -8.85 2.26 -7.26
CA ALA A 13 -7.81 2.50 -8.26
C ALA A 13 -8.11 1.82 -9.61
N LEU A 14 -8.67 0.60 -9.58
CA LEU A 14 -9.12 -0.11 -10.78
C LEU A 14 -10.25 0.63 -11.51
N TYR A 15 -11.03 1.47 -10.82
CA TYR A 15 -12.02 2.37 -11.42
C TYR A 15 -11.47 3.75 -11.83
N GLY A 16 -10.15 3.92 -11.86
CA GLY A 16 -9.50 5.14 -12.35
C GLY A 16 -9.51 6.30 -11.34
N LEU A 17 -9.58 5.97 -10.04
CA LEU A 17 -9.54 6.94 -8.96
C LEU A 17 -8.19 6.90 -8.23
N PRO A 18 -7.59 8.05 -7.86
CA PRO A 18 -6.48 8.06 -6.91
C PRO A 18 -6.98 7.50 -5.57
N SER A 19 -6.21 6.61 -4.95
CA SER A 19 -6.64 5.94 -3.72
C SER A 19 -5.49 5.68 -2.75
N ILE A 20 -5.86 5.62 -1.47
CA ILE A 20 -4.94 5.45 -0.35
C ILE A 20 -5.57 4.45 0.61
N ALA A 21 -4.83 3.40 0.97
CA ALA A 21 -5.15 2.50 2.07
C ALA A 21 -4.40 2.98 3.32
N VAL A 22 -5.08 3.07 4.47
CA VAL A 22 -4.48 3.48 5.74
C VAL A 22 -4.72 2.42 6.79
N SER A 23 -3.64 1.90 7.35
CA SER A 23 -3.69 0.87 8.39
C SER A 23 -2.87 1.32 9.60
N LEU A 24 -3.35 0.99 10.80
CA LEU A 24 -2.54 1.01 12.00
C LEU A 24 -1.95 -0.40 12.20
N ALA A 25 -0.65 -0.51 12.37
CA ALA A 25 0.07 -1.78 12.45
C ALA A 25 -0.08 -2.44 13.84
N THR A 26 -1.32 -2.74 14.20
CA THR A 26 -1.66 -3.46 15.44
C THR A 26 -3.01 -4.17 15.29
N TYR A 27 -3.16 -5.26 16.03
CA TYR A 27 -4.42 -5.99 16.17
C TYR A 27 -5.25 -5.50 17.37
N GLU A 28 -4.69 -4.64 18.22
CA GLU A 28 -5.35 -4.09 19.39
C GLU A 28 -6.16 -2.84 19.04
N HIS A 29 -7.36 -2.71 19.60
CA HIS A 29 -8.13 -1.48 19.54
C HIS A 29 -7.37 -0.36 20.26
N SER A 30 -6.75 0.53 19.50
CA SER A 30 -5.73 1.47 19.97
C SER A 30 -6.02 2.89 19.49
N ASN A 31 -5.20 3.84 19.93
CA ASN A 31 -5.32 5.25 19.58
C ASN A 31 -4.87 5.50 18.12
N PHE A 32 -5.81 5.93 17.27
CA PHE A 32 -5.56 6.23 15.86
C PHE A 32 -5.07 7.66 15.57
N GLU A 33 -4.93 8.52 16.58
CA GLU A 33 -4.65 9.94 16.40
C GLU A 33 -3.40 10.20 15.53
N TYR A 34 -2.30 9.50 15.80
CA TYR A 34 -1.08 9.64 15.01
C TYR A 34 -1.22 9.09 13.58
N SER A 35 -1.93 7.97 13.41
CA SER A 35 -2.23 7.42 12.09
C SER A 35 -3.03 8.41 11.25
N VAL A 36 -4.08 9.00 11.83
CA VAL A 36 -4.93 9.98 11.13
C VAL A 36 -4.16 11.25 10.79
N LYS A 37 -3.40 11.81 11.74
CA LYS A 37 -2.56 13.00 11.48
C LYS A 37 -1.57 12.74 10.35
N GLY A 38 -0.89 11.60 10.39
CA GLY A 38 0.10 11.25 9.38
C GLY A 38 -0.52 11.08 7.99
N ALA A 39 -1.67 10.41 7.90
CA ALA A 39 -2.42 10.24 6.67
C ALA A 39 -2.95 11.57 6.09
N ILE A 40 -3.42 12.50 6.93
CA ILE A 40 -3.90 13.83 6.48
C ILE A 40 -2.81 14.60 5.75
N LYS A 41 -1.57 14.58 6.27
CA LYS A 41 -0.44 15.25 5.61
C LYS A 41 -0.18 14.68 4.20
N ILE A 42 -0.21 13.35 4.06
CA ILE A 42 -0.02 12.68 2.77
C ILE A 42 -1.17 13.01 1.81
N MET A 43 -2.42 12.98 2.30
CA MET A 43 -3.60 13.35 1.51
C MET A 43 -3.49 14.79 0.99
N GLN A 44 -3.05 15.74 1.82
CA GLN A 44 -2.85 17.12 1.41
C GLN A 44 -1.83 17.22 0.27
N SER A 45 -0.68 16.56 0.38
CA SER A 45 0.33 16.53 -0.69
C SER A 45 -0.16 15.87 -1.97
N CYS A 46 -1.04 14.86 -1.89
CA CYS A 46 -1.71 14.32 -3.06
C CYS A 46 -2.63 15.34 -3.72
N LEU A 47 -3.41 16.10 -2.94
CA LEU A 47 -4.38 17.06 -3.45
C LEU A 47 -3.73 18.26 -4.17
N ASP A 48 -2.45 18.53 -3.93
CA ASP A 48 -1.73 19.66 -4.54
C ASP A 48 -1.59 19.56 -6.07
N PHE A 49 -1.66 18.34 -6.63
CA PHE A 49 -1.57 18.13 -8.09
C PHE A 49 -2.75 17.35 -8.69
N LEU A 50 -3.59 16.72 -7.87
CA LEU A 50 -4.72 15.93 -8.38
C LEU A 50 -5.78 16.82 -9.05
N PRO A 51 -6.39 16.36 -10.16
CA PRO A 51 -7.48 17.08 -10.79
C PRO A 51 -8.73 17.06 -9.90
N LYS A 52 -9.53 18.13 -9.95
CA LYS A 52 -10.83 18.20 -9.22
C LYS A 52 -11.81 17.11 -9.63
N VAL A 53 -11.71 16.64 -10.88
CA VAL A 53 -12.53 15.57 -11.45
C VAL A 53 -11.60 14.51 -12.02
N PRO A 54 -11.72 13.23 -11.61
CA PRO A 54 -10.90 12.15 -12.17
C PRO A 54 -11.13 12.00 -13.67
N SER A 55 -10.05 12.02 -14.45
CA SER A 55 -10.09 12.05 -15.91
C SER A 55 -10.48 10.71 -16.55
N ASP A 56 -10.15 9.60 -15.90
CA ASP A 56 -10.45 8.23 -16.38
C ASP A 56 -11.41 7.48 -15.44
N PHE A 57 -12.36 8.20 -14.83
CA PHE A 57 -13.38 7.61 -13.96
C PHE A 57 -14.14 6.48 -14.68
N LEU A 58 -14.23 5.33 -14.02
CA LEU A 58 -14.78 4.08 -14.54
C LEU A 58 -14.05 3.50 -15.75
N ARG A 59 -12.83 3.99 -16.05
CA ARG A 59 -11.96 3.54 -17.15
C ARG A 59 -12.72 3.33 -18.45
N LYS A 60 -13.35 4.39 -18.96
CA LYS A 60 -14.23 4.32 -20.15
C LYS A 60 -13.53 3.73 -21.38
N ASN A 61 -12.21 3.91 -21.47
CA ASN A 61 -11.38 3.38 -22.56
C ASN A 61 -10.63 2.08 -22.20
N GLY A 62 -10.87 1.51 -21.02
CA GLY A 62 -10.19 0.32 -20.52
C GLY A 62 -8.67 0.51 -20.50
N SER A 63 -7.93 -0.46 -21.05
CA SER A 63 -6.47 -0.41 -21.14
C SER A 63 -5.93 0.49 -22.25
N LYS A 64 -6.79 1.15 -23.05
CA LYS A 64 -6.36 2.04 -24.13
C LYS A 64 -5.99 3.44 -23.64
N SER A 65 -6.25 3.75 -22.37
CA SER A 65 -5.73 4.95 -21.72
C SER A 65 -4.21 4.81 -21.59
N VAL A 66 -3.49 5.20 -22.65
CA VAL A 66 -2.02 5.13 -22.70
C VAL A 66 -1.46 6.14 -21.72
N VAL A 67 -0.64 5.67 -20.78
CA VAL A 67 0.12 6.50 -19.85
C VAL A 67 1.58 6.17 -20.05
N GLU A 68 2.42 7.20 -20.15
CA GLU A 68 3.86 6.98 -20.16
C GLU A 68 4.32 6.29 -18.87
N LEU A 69 5.18 5.29 -19.00
CA LEU A 69 5.81 4.56 -17.89
C LEU A 69 7.27 5.00 -17.77
N ASN A 70 7.48 6.27 -17.48
CA ASN A 70 8.80 6.88 -17.32
C ASN A 70 9.10 7.05 -15.82
N PRO A 71 10.33 6.77 -15.34
CA PRO A 71 10.68 6.88 -13.91
C PRO A 71 10.90 8.34 -13.46
N ASN A 72 10.09 9.27 -13.96
CA ASN A 72 10.11 10.69 -13.61
C ASN A 72 8.90 11.05 -12.73
N LEU A 73 8.99 12.16 -11.99
CA LEU A 73 7.99 12.55 -11.00
C LEU A 73 6.59 12.79 -11.61
N GLU A 74 6.53 13.40 -12.80
CA GLU A 74 5.27 13.72 -13.48
C GLU A 74 4.54 12.45 -13.95
N SER A 75 5.27 11.49 -14.54
CA SER A 75 4.71 10.20 -14.93
C SER A 75 4.20 9.42 -13.72
N ILE A 76 4.90 9.44 -12.59
CA ILE A 76 4.43 8.79 -11.35
C ILE A 76 3.14 9.47 -10.84
N ARG A 77 3.11 10.81 -10.78
CA ARG A 77 1.90 11.58 -10.43
C ARG A 77 0.72 11.25 -11.32
N ASN A 78 0.94 11.19 -12.64
CA ASN A 78 -0.10 10.86 -13.61
C ASN A 78 -0.61 9.42 -13.42
N ASN A 79 0.29 8.46 -13.19
CA ASN A 79 -0.10 7.08 -12.92
C ASN A 79 -0.85 6.92 -11.59
N PHE A 80 -0.52 7.71 -10.56
CA PHE A 80 -1.30 7.78 -9.33
C PHE A 80 -2.68 8.40 -9.54
N ALA A 81 -2.75 9.53 -10.27
CA ALA A 81 -4.01 10.21 -10.58
C ALA A 81 -5.00 9.34 -11.38
N LEU A 82 -4.47 8.44 -12.22
CA LEU A 82 -5.23 7.48 -13.01
C LEU A 82 -5.49 6.14 -12.28
N GLY A 83 -5.08 6.03 -11.01
CA GLY A 83 -5.26 4.82 -10.22
C GLY A 83 -4.45 3.61 -10.71
N ASN A 84 -3.38 3.81 -11.50
CA ASN A 84 -2.44 2.74 -11.84
C ASN A 84 -1.43 2.49 -10.70
N ILE A 85 -1.18 3.50 -9.87
CA ILE A 85 -0.50 3.41 -8.58
C ILE A 85 -1.51 3.79 -7.50
N PHE A 86 -1.51 3.07 -6.37
CA PHE A 86 -2.17 3.50 -5.14
C PHE A 86 -1.17 3.51 -3.98
N LEU A 87 -1.48 4.23 -2.91
CA LEU A 87 -0.64 4.29 -1.72
C LEU A 87 -1.15 3.33 -0.64
N ASN A 88 -0.25 2.54 -0.05
CA ASN A 88 -0.51 1.80 1.18
C ASN A 88 0.28 2.43 2.32
N LEU A 89 -0.44 2.90 3.33
CA LEU A 89 0.10 3.62 4.48
C LEU A 89 -0.01 2.72 5.71
N ASN A 90 1.12 2.44 6.36
CA ASN A 90 1.14 1.71 7.63
C ASN A 90 1.69 2.62 8.73
N ALA A 91 0.83 2.98 9.67
CA ALA A 91 1.21 3.73 10.86
C ALA A 91 1.68 2.76 11.96
N PRO A 92 2.80 3.05 12.65
CA PRO A 92 3.18 2.33 13.85
C PRO A 92 2.27 2.72 15.02
N VAL A 93 2.18 1.86 16.04
CA VAL A 93 1.39 2.13 17.26
C VAL A 93 1.86 3.39 17.98
N LYS A 94 3.17 3.59 18.01
CA LYS A 94 3.83 4.80 18.51
C LYS A 94 4.68 5.35 17.38
N TRP A 95 4.25 6.46 16.81
CA TRP A 95 4.96 7.12 15.73
C TRP A 95 6.04 8.05 16.30
N ASN A 96 7.26 7.96 15.77
CA ASN A 96 8.37 8.82 16.14
C ASN A 96 8.32 10.22 15.49
N GLY A 97 7.43 10.44 14.52
CA GLY A 97 7.28 11.69 13.77
C GLY A 97 7.85 11.63 12.35
N ASP A 98 8.59 10.58 12.01
CA ASP A 98 9.25 10.44 10.71
C ASP A 98 8.44 9.59 9.73
N TYR A 99 8.44 9.99 8.46
CA TYR A 99 7.91 9.17 7.37
C TYR A 99 9.03 8.36 6.73
N ASN A 100 8.67 7.28 6.04
CA ASN A 100 9.59 6.60 5.16
C ASN A 100 8.86 6.02 3.95
N THR A 101 9.32 6.39 2.75
CA THR A 101 8.80 5.84 1.51
C THR A 101 9.57 4.57 1.16
N VAL A 102 8.86 3.46 1.10
CA VAL A 102 9.46 2.12 1.13
C VAL A 102 8.73 1.13 0.24
N SER A 103 9.41 0.05 -0.11
CA SER A 103 8.80 -1.09 -0.81
C SER A 103 8.02 -1.98 0.15
N LEU A 104 7.29 -2.96 -0.38
CA LEU A 104 6.66 -4.00 0.44
C LEU A 104 7.72 -4.96 0.99
N GLY A 105 7.60 -5.31 2.26
CA GLY A 105 8.39 -6.34 2.92
C GLY A 105 7.81 -7.74 2.80
N SER A 106 8.51 -8.70 3.40
CA SER A 106 8.11 -10.10 3.44
C SER A 106 7.51 -10.45 4.80
N ARG A 107 6.23 -10.83 4.78
CA ARG A 107 5.48 -11.29 5.96
C ARG A 107 4.94 -12.69 5.71
N TRP A 108 5.40 -13.65 6.51
CA TRP A 108 5.06 -15.06 6.36
C TRP A 108 4.10 -15.51 7.45
N TYR A 109 3.06 -16.23 7.05
CA TYR A 109 2.13 -16.89 7.95
C TYR A 109 2.48 -18.38 7.95
N ARG A 110 3.06 -18.87 9.04
CA ARG A 110 3.45 -20.28 9.22
C ARG A 110 2.41 -21.01 10.05
N ASN A 111 2.20 -22.30 9.79
CA ASN A 111 1.30 -23.17 10.56
C ASN A 111 -0.16 -22.69 10.62
N ALA A 112 -0.63 -22.00 9.58
CA ALA A 112 -1.98 -21.44 9.53
C ALA A 112 -3.10 -22.49 9.60
N ILE A 113 -2.80 -23.79 9.44
CA ILE A 113 -3.75 -24.90 9.51
C ILE A 113 -3.31 -25.87 10.61
N LYS A 114 -4.20 -26.13 11.57
CA LYS A 114 -4.08 -27.24 12.53
C LYS A 114 -5.18 -28.25 12.26
N SER A 115 -4.85 -29.54 12.32
CA SER A 115 -5.85 -30.61 12.26
C SER A 115 -6.04 -31.22 13.65
N HIS A 116 -7.27 -31.58 13.97
CA HIS A 116 -7.59 -32.38 15.16
C HIS A 116 -8.69 -33.40 14.84
N ASP A 117 -8.58 -34.58 15.44
CA ASP A 117 -9.61 -35.61 15.36
C ASP A 117 -10.78 -35.24 16.27
N LEU A 118 -11.99 -35.49 15.80
CA LEU A 118 -13.24 -35.31 16.53
C LEU A 118 -13.72 -36.64 17.11
N ASP A 119 -14.58 -36.57 18.13
CA ASP A 119 -15.08 -37.76 18.86
C ASP A 119 -15.85 -38.75 17.97
N ASP A 120 -16.38 -38.31 16.83
CA ASP A 120 -17.07 -39.13 15.84
C ASP A 120 -16.12 -39.80 14.82
N GLY A 121 -14.80 -39.64 14.99
CA GLY A 121 -13.77 -40.17 14.10
C GLY A 121 -13.55 -39.34 12.84
N SER A 122 -14.21 -38.19 12.69
CA SER A 122 -13.93 -37.23 11.61
C SER A 122 -12.76 -36.30 11.96
N MET A 123 -12.20 -35.62 10.96
CA MET A 123 -11.06 -34.71 11.13
C MET A 123 -11.49 -33.27 10.84
N ALA A 124 -11.21 -32.37 11.78
CA ALA A 124 -11.43 -30.94 11.62
C ALA A 124 -10.12 -30.23 11.27
N PHE A 125 -10.22 -29.22 10.41
CA PHE A 125 -9.12 -28.31 10.08
C PHE A 125 -9.44 -26.91 10.59
N GLU A 126 -8.62 -26.41 11.50
CA GLU A 126 -8.72 -25.06 12.03
C GLU A 126 -7.74 -24.14 11.31
N VAL A 127 -8.27 -23.06 10.74
CA VAL A 127 -7.47 -21.99 10.13
C VAL A 127 -7.39 -20.85 11.13
N GLY A 128 -6.20 -20.56 11.67
CA GLY A 128 -6.05 -19.45 12.62
C GLY A 128 -4.80 -19.44 13.49
N ALA A 129 -4.13 -20.58 13.65
CA ALA A 129 -2.92 -20.66 14.46
C ALA A 129 -1.64 -20.26 13.71
N ALA A 130 -1.67 -19.11 13.05
CA ALA A 130 -0.55 -18.63 12.26
C ALA A 130 0.52 -17.94 13.12
N GLU A 131 1.74 -18.47 13.13
CA GLU A 131 2.91 -17.68 13.51
C GLU A 131 3.20 -16.68 12.38
N ILE A 132 3.37 -15.42 12.73
CA ILE A 132 3.68 -14.35 11.79
C ILE A 132 5.17 -14.03 11.91
N VAL A 133 5.91 -14.25 10.82
CA VAL A 133 7.33 -13.91 10.73
C VAL A 133 7.48 -12.75 9.75
N GLU A 134 7.97 -11.62 10.25
CA GLU A 134 8.32 -10.45 9.45
C GLU A 134 9.84 -10.43 9.26
N GLU A 135 10.29 -10.38 8.02
CA GLU A 135 11.73 -10.30 7.74
C GLU A 135 12.25 -8.86 7.95
N GLU A 136 13.42 -8.75 8.57
CA GLU A 136 14.11 -7.47 8.78
C GLU A 136 14.83 -7.03 7.49
N ILE A 137 14.07 -6.56 6.51
CA ILE A 137 14.60 -6.08 5.22
C ILE A 137 14.59 -4.55 5.21
N PRO A 138 15.76 -3.87 5.24
CA PRO A 138 15.82 -2.41 5.16
C PRO A 138 15.12 -1.86 3.92
N GLY A 139 14.44 -0.72 4.06
CA GLY A 139 13.70 -0.07 2.96
C GLY A 139 12.37 -0.76 2.64
N THR A 140 11.81 -1.52 3.59
CA THR A 140 10.48 -2.13 3.49
C THR A 140 9.51 -1.63 4.55
N ASP A 141 8.21 -1.76 4.29
CA ASP A 141 7.14 -1.33 5.18
C ASP A 141 7.22 -1.94 6.58
N CYS A 142 7.43 -3.26 6.69
CA CYS A 142 7.54 -3.95 7.97
C CYS A 142 8.73 -3.41 8.78
N PHE A 143 9.88 -3.20 8.13
CA PHE A 143 11.07 -2.66 8.79
C PHE A 143 10.85 -1.22 9.29
N SER A 144 10.24 -0.34 8.47
CA SER A 144 9.95 1.04 8.89
C SER A 144 8.96 1.10 10.05
N VAL A 145 7.89 0.30 10.00
CA VAL A 145 6.92 0.22 11.10
C VAL A 145 7.58 -0.25 12.39
N ASN A 146 8.45 -1.27 12.31
CA ASN A 146 9.20 -1.77 13.47
C ASN A 146 10.21 -0.74 14.00
N SER A 147 10.65 0.19 13.15
CA SER A 147 11.48 1.35 13.51
C SER A 147 10.67 2.57 14.01
N ALA A 148 9.36 2.41 14.24
CA ALA A 148 8.45 3.48 14.65
C ALA A 148 8.26 4.61 13.62
N GLU A 149 8.58 4.37 12.36
CA GLU A 149 8.37 5.29 11.24
C GLU A 149 7.02 5.03 10.55
N TYR A 150 6.44 6.06 9.97
CA TYR A 150 5.22 5.93 9.17
C TYR A 150 5.59 5.46 7.76
N ALA A 151 5.32 4.19 7.45
CA ALA A 151 5.65 3.60 6.15
C ALA A 151 4.66 4.00 5.06
N ILE A 152 5.19 4.42 3.91
CA ILE A 152 4.45 4.82 2.71
C ILE A 152 4.90 3.94 1.55
N SER A 153 4.02 3.08 1.04
CA SER A 153 4.33 2.18 -0.07
C SER A 153 3.48 2.49 -1.30
N PRO A 154 4.05 3.03 -2.37
CA PRO A 154 3.44 3.05 -3.69
C PRO A 154 3.36 1.62 -4.25
N ILE A 155 2.16 1.20 -4.65
CA ILE A 155 1.91 -0.15 -5.16
C ILE A 155 1.21 -0.05 -6.51
N SER A 156 1.63 -0.87 -7.47
CA SER A 156 0.92 -1.03 -8.73
C SER A 156 -0.48 -1.62 -8.47
N SER A 157 -1.52 -0.93 -8.92
CA SER A 157 -2.90 -1.42 -8.85
C SER A 157 -3.08 -2.68 -9.69
N TRP A 158 -2.32 -2.80 -10.78
CA TRP A 158 -2.38 -3.92 -11.70
C TRP A 158 -1.16 -4.84 -11.56
N PRO A 159 -1.29 -6.14 -11.86
CA PRO A 159 -0.12 -7.00 -12.05
C PRO A 159 0.83 -6.43 -13.11
N VAL A 160 2.15 -6.66 -12.95
CA VAL A 160 3.18 -6.10 -13.86
C VAL A 160 2.99 -6.52 -15.32
N ASN A 161 2.38 -7.67 -15.58
CA ASN A 161 2.10 -8.19 -16.92
C ASN A 161 0.75 -7.70 -17.50
N HIS A 162 0.01 -6.88 -16.77
CA HIS A 162 -1.21 -6.26 -17.26
C HIS A 162 -0.86 -5.04 -18.15
N PRO A 163 -1.66 -4.70 -19.18
CA PRO A 163 -1.40 -3.51 -20.02
C PRO A 163 -1.33 -2.17 -19.27
N LEU A 164 -1.91 -2.10 -18.06
CA LEU A 164 -1.88 -0.93 -17.16
C LEU A 164 -0.96 -1.16 -15.94
N GLY A 165 -0.18 -2.25 -15.97
CA GLY A 165 0.81 -2.58 -14.96
C GLY A 165 1.96 -1.60 -14.96
N ILE A 166 2.39 -1.19 -13.77
CA ILE A 166 3.55 -0.32 -13.60
C ILE A 166 4.83 -1.15 -13.66
N THR A 167 5.83 -0.66 -14.39
CA THR A 167 7.14 -1.31 -14.49
C THR A 167 7.92 -1.21 -13.17
N ARG A 168 8.91 -2.10 -13.00
CA ARG A 168 9.78 -2.09 -11.82
C ARG A 168 10.50 -0.76 -11.65
N ASP A 169 11.05 -0.20 -12.73
CA ASP A 169 11.81 1.06 -12.68
C ASP A 169 10.95 2.25 -12.21
N VAL A 170 9.69 2.30 -12.66
CA VAL A 170 8.75 3.34 -12.21
C VAL A 170 8.38 3.16 -10.74
N LEU A 171 8.17 1.93 -10.27
CA LEU A 171 7.93 1.66 -8.85
C LEU A 171 9.15 1.98 -7.98
N ASP A 172 10.36 1.63 -8.43
CA ASP A 172 11.61 1.95 -7.72
C ASP A 172 11.88 3.46 -7.66
N ALA A 173 11.45 4.22 -8.66
CA ALA A 173 11.46 5.68 -8.62
C ALA A 173 10.36 6.24 -7.69
N ALA A 174 9.16 5.64 -7.71
CA ALA A 174 8.06 6.04 -6.84
C ALA A 174 8.35 5.81 -5.35
N THR A 175 9.20 4.83 -5.02
CA THR A 175 9.62 4.52 -3.64
C THR A 175 10.75 5.42 -3.12
N LYS A 176 11.22 6.42 -3.87
CA LYS A 176 12.26 7.34 -3.39
C LYS A 176 11.67 8.40 -2.46
N SER A 177 12.20 8.47 -1.24
CA SER A 177 11.90 9.53 -0.28
C SER A 177 12.51 10.89 -0.68
N ASP A 178 11.85 11.96 -0.26
CA ASP A 178 12.43 13.30 -0.09
C ASP A 178 13.17 13.42 1.25
N GLU A 179 13.58 14.64 1.60
CA GLU A 179 14.28 14.94 2.86
C GLU A 179 13.44 14.72 4.13
N ASN A 180 12.12 14.67 4.01
CA ASN A 180 11.17 14.45 5.11
C ASN A 180 10.62 13.01 5.14
N GLY A 181 11.13 12.13 4.28
CA GLY A 181 10.66 10.75 4.18
C GLY A 181 9.39 10.55 3.35
N LEU A 182 8.81 11.63 2.81
CA LEU A 182 7.64 11.57 1.93
C LEU A 182 8.04 11.10 0.53
N PRO A 183 7.14 10.53 -0.27
CA PRO A 183 7.46 10.16 -1.63
C PRO A 183 7.89 11.41 -2.40
N ARG A 184 9.06 11.39 -3.03
CA ARG A 184 9.64 12.55 -3.72
C ARG A 184 8.74 13.16 -4.78
N TRP A 185 7.86 12.35 -5.37
CA TRP A 185 6.87 12.79 -6.35
C TRP A 185 5.63 13.44 -5.70
N LEU A 186 5.54 13.53 -4.38
CA LEU A 186 4.54 14.33 -3.67
C LEU A 186 5.07 15.72 -3.27
N SER A 187 6.37 15.99 -3.48
CA SER A 187 7.06 17.22 -3.09
C SER A 187 7.18 18.24 -4.21
#